data_AF-L7UGL6-F1
#
_entry.id   AF-L7UGL6-F1
#
_cell.length_a   1.000
_cell.length_b   1.000
_cell.length_c   1.000
_cell.angle_alpha   90.00
_cell.angle_beta   90.00
_cell.angle_gamma   90.00
#
_symmetry.space_group_name_H-M   'P 1'
#
loop_
_entity.id
_entity.type
_entity.pdbx_description
1 polymer ?
#
loop_
_entity_poly.entity_id
_entity_poly.type
_entity_poly.pdbx_seq_one_letter_code
_entity_poly.pdbx_strand_id
1 'polypeptide(L)'
;MIHRINWLATVSTFAILLTWALPLPAHADNPGPPTLLTNAFYGRCMVSGAREIVTRNCTVDPENWEFVPVPAGPAYRKFIRWKLLPSGCLERGPFDGETFVNACNGGIRQQWDVMASEPSQPPAGQRGIQIQNADTRECIDTRRLPWPATGVITYLYTCAGSIHQQWNINDLSFLMLHGEVTEIHKGMTWTVREQRAGNIVHVGSDSFTNPYEGDTHPSEYRRVLCILRQGQNRPPNVPAPNPYNGWSGGTVKTTVPIHGNQLFTRAVADQICVNSFGFGWTIATFHDGGGWSFWALGTLPIGERFWVAIADQPANPWNYP
;
A
#
# COMPACT_ATOMS: atom_id res chain seq x y z
N MET A 1 -24.23 -34.88 77.82
CA MET A 1 -22.90 -34.71 77.18
C MET A 1 -23.15 -34.64 75.68
N ILE A 2 -23.47 -33.45 75.15
CA ILE A 2 -23.99 -33.25 73.79
C ILE A 2 -23.00 -32.34 73.06
N HIS A 3 -22.32 -32.88 72.06
CA HIS A 3 -21.39 -32.15 71.19
C HIS A 3 -22.16 -31.21 70.26
N ARG A 4 -21.84 -29.91 70.30
CA ARG A 4 -22.22 -28.94 69.27
C ARG A 4 -21.14 -28.91 68.19
N ILE A 5 -21.52 -29.24 66.97
CA ILE A 5 -20.69 -29.12 65.76
C ILE A 5 -20.99 -27.75 65.14
N ASN A 6 -19.98 -26.87 65.09
CA ASN A 6 -20.04 -25.60 64.38
C ASN A 6 -19.70 -25.83 62.90
N TRP A 7 -20.68 -25.67 62.02
CA TRP A 7 -20.48 -25.56 60.57
C TRP A 7 -20.12 -24.11 60.23
N LEU A 8 -18.86 -23.87 59.88
CA LEU A 8 -18.42 -22.63 59.24
C LEU A 8 -18.66 -22.76 57.73
N ALA A 9 -19.63 -22.00 57.22
CA ALA A 9 -19.91 -21.89 55.80
C ALA A 9 -18.88 -20.96 55.13
N THR A 10 -18.02 -21.53 54.29
CA THR A 10 -17.07 -20.78 53.46
C THR A 10 -17.82 -20.21 52.25
N VAL A 11 -18.09 -18.90 52.26
CA VAL A 11 -18.66 -18.19 51.10
C VAL A 11 -17.52 -17.82 50.16
N SER A 12 -17.35 -18.56 49.06
CA SER A 12 -16.40 -18.23 47.99
C SER A 12 -17.01 -17.18 47.07
N THR A 13 -16.55 -15.94 47.18
CA THR A 13 -16.91 -14.82 46.31
C THR A 13 -16.22 -14.99 44.95
N PHE A 14 -16.94 -15.43 43.92
CA PHE A 14 -16.46 -15.40 42.53
C PHE A 14 -16.56 -13.96 42.00
N ALA A 15 -15.43 -13.26 41.92
CA ALA A 15 -15.33 -11.99 41.21
C ALA A 15 -15.35 -12.26 39.70
N ILE A 16 -16.49 -12.00 39.05
CA ILE A 16 -16.61 -12.00 37.59
C ILE A 16 -15.93 -10.73 37.07
N LEU A 17 -14.67 -10.85 36.63
CA LEU A 17 -13.98 -9.81 35.87
C LEU A 17 -14.61 -9.72 34.49
N LEU A 18 -15.59 -8.83 34.34
CA LEU A 18 -16.15 -8.45 33.04
C LEU A 18 -15.10 -7.58 32.31
N THR A 19 -14.16 -8.21 31.61
CA THR A 19 -13.27 -7.50 30.70
C THR A 19 -14.08 -7.00 29.53
N TRP A 20 -14.41 -5.71 29.53
CA TRP A 20 -14.91 -5.01 28.37
C TRP A 20 -13.80 -5.03 27.31
N ALA A 21 -13.87 -6.00 26.41
CA ALA A 21 -13.07 -5.98 25.20
C ALA A 21 -13.53 -4.76 24.39
N LEU A 22 -12.82 -3.63 24.54
CA LEU A 22 -12.96 -2.53 23.61
C LEU A 22 -12.72 -3.11 22.20
N PRO A 23 -13.60 -2.84 21.23
CA PRO A 23 -13.35 -3.27 19.86
C PRO A 23 -11.98 -2.72 19.49
N LEU A 24 -11.05 -3.63 19.14
CA LEU A 24 -9.79 -3.22 18.55
C LEU A 24 -10.13 -2.27 17.40
N PRO A 25 -9.43 -1.12 17.27
CA PRO A 25 -9.65 -0.23 16.16
C PRO A 25 -9.60 -1.08 14.91
N ALA A 26 -10.69 -1.09 14.14
CA ALA A 26 -10.76 -1.82 12.88
C ALA A 26 -9.46 -1.48 12.14
N HIS A 27 -8.59 -2.47 11.94
CA HIS A 27 -7.39 -2.26 11.14
C HIS A 27 -7.91 -1.64 9.85
N ALA A 28 -7.53 -0.39 9.59
CA ALA A 28 -7.93 0.28 8.38
C ALA A 28 -7.45 -0.63 7.25
N ASP A 29 -8.40 -1.33 6.62
CA ASP A 29 -8.16 -2.18 5.47
C ASP A 29 -7.56 -1.25 4.43
N ASN A 30 -6.23 -1.23 4.34
CA ASN A 30 -5.53 -0.43 3.36
C ASN A 30 -5.36 -1.37 2.16
N PRO A 31 -6.33 -1.41 1.22
CA PRO A 31 -6.20 -2.25 0.05
C PRO A 31 -4.91 -1.87 -0.66
N GLY A 32 -4.28 -2.88 -1.25
CA GLY A 32 -3.13 -2.64 -2.09
C GLY A 32 -3.38 -1.68 -3.26
N PRO A 33 -2.36 -1.07 -3.93
CA PRO A 33 -2.69 -0.35 -5.13
C PRO A 33 -3.29 -1.36 -6.11
N PRO A 34 -4.32 -0.97 -6.85
CA PRO A 34 -4.94 -1.87 -7.79
C PRO A 34 -3.93 -2.33 -8.85
N THR A 35 -4.05 -3.59 -9.27
CA THR A 35 -3.19 -4.17 -10.29
C THR A 35 -3.99 -4.90 -11.35
N LEU A 36 -3.38 -5.02 -12.52
CA LEU A 36 -3.81 -5.98 -13.51
C LEU A 36 -3.30 -7.36 -13.12
N LEU A 37 -4.12 -8.38 -13.39
CA LEU A 37 -3.76 -9.79 -13.28
C LEU A 37 -3.56 -10.33 -14.69
N THR A 38 -2.31 -10.46 -15.14
CA THR A 38 -1.98 -10.92 -16.50
C THR A 38 -1.47 -12.35 -16.46
N ASN A 39 -2.14 -13.29 -17.12
CA ASN A 39 -1.67 -14.66 -17.19
C ASN A 39 -0.34 -14.76 -17.96
N ALA A 40 0.65 -15.46 -17.41
CA ALA A 40 1.98 -15.54 -18.01
C ALA A 40 2.02 -16.36 -19.31
N PHE A 41 1.16 -17.38 -19.45
CA PHE A 41 1.14 -18.21 -20.66
C PHE A 41 0.46 -17.51 -21.85
N TYR A 42 -0.75 -16.99 -21.66
CA TYR A 42 -1.53 -16.39 -22.75
C TYR A 42 -1.32 -14.87 -22.90
N GLY A 43 -0.70 -14.19 -21.92
CA GLY A 43 -0.56 -12.74 -21.93
C GLY A 43 -1.91 -12.00 -21.85
N ARG A 44 -2.91 -12.63 -21.23
CA ARG A 44 -4.30 -12.12 -21.14
C ARG A 44 -4.64 -11.68 -19.73
N CYS A 45 -5.44 -10.63 -19.63
CA CYS A 45 -5.86 -10.07 -18.36
C CYS A 45 -7.11 -10.76 -17.83
N MET A 46 -7.15 -11.00 -16.52
CA MET A 46 -8.31 -11.47 -15.78
C MET A 46 -9.38 -10.37 -15.78
N VAL A 47 -10.60 -10.69 -16.22
CA VAL A 47 -11.74 -9.77 -16.25
C VAL A 47 -13.03 -10.46 -15.84
N SER A 48 -13.93 -9.71 -15.21
CA SER A 48 -15.29 -10.11 -14.86
C SER A 48 -16.14 -10.23 -16.11
N GLY A 49 -16.57 -11.45 -16.43
CA GLY A 49 -17.62 -11.70 -17.40
C GLY A 49 -19.02 -11.58 -16.76
N ALA A 50 -20.05 -11.81 -17.57
CA ALA A 50 -21.45 -11.77 -17.10
C ALA A 50 -21.81 -12.93 -16.15
N ARG A 51 -21.07 -14.04 -16.20
CA ARG A 51 -21.34 -15.26 -15.42
C ARG A 51 -20.10 -15.89 -14.78
N GLU A 52 -18.92 -15.55 -15.28
CA GLU A 52 -17.65 -16.14 -14.85
C GLU A 52 -16.51 -15.13 -15.09
N ILE A 53 -15.36 -15.37 -14.46
CA ILE A 53 -14.12 -14.69 -14.81
C ILE A 53 -13.58 -15.28 -16.12
N VAL A 54 -13.37 -14.40 -17.08
CA VAL A 54 -12.77 -14.73 -18.37
C VAL A 54 -11.43 -14.04 -18.51
N THR A 55 -10.69 -14.36 -19.57
CA THR A 55 -9.48 -13.60 -19.91
C THR A 55 -9.67 -12.84 -21.22
N ARG A 56 -9.18 -11.59 -21.26
CA ARG A 56 -9.26 -10.71 -22.43
C ARG A 56 -7.89 -10.10 -22.75
N ASN A 57 -7.80 -9.43 -23.89
CA ASN A 57 -6.60 -8.65 -24.19
C ASN A 57 -6.52 -7.50 -23.19
N CYS A 58 -5.36 -7.28 -22.59
CA CYS A 58 -5.16 -6.29 -21.53
C CYS A 58 -5.40 -4.83 -21.95
N THR A 59 -5.56 -4.56 -23.26
CA THR A 59 -5.81 -3.23 -23.80
C THR A 59 -7.28 -2.82 -23.80
N VAL A 60 -8.21 -3.78 -23.60
CA VAL A 60 -9.65 -3.53 -23.60
C VAL A 60 -10.15 -3.63 -22.16
N ASP A 61 -10.41 -2.48 -21.54
CA ASP A 61 -10.94 -2.34 -20.17
C ASP A 61 -10.17 -3.14 -19.11
N PRO A 62 -8.90 -2.77 -18.84
CA PRO A 62 -8.10 -3.47 -17.87
C PRO A 62 -8.74 -3.36 -16.47
N GLU A 63 -9.34 -4.46 -16.03
CA GLU A 63 -9.91 -4.54 -14.69
C GLU A 63 -8.80 -4.50 -13.66
N ASN A 64 -8.97 -3.58 -12.73
CA ASN A 64 -8.06 -3.38 -11.63
C ASN A 64 -8.54 -4.20 -10.43
N TRP A 65 -7.65 -5.04 -9.93
CA TRP A 65 -7.89 -5.93 -8.80
C TRP A 65 -7.13 -5.43 -7.58
N GLU A 66 -7.76 -5.48 -6.42
CA GLU A 66 -7.18 -5.09 -5.14
C GLU A 66 -7.07 -6.32 -4.24
N PHE A 67 -5.93 -6.47 -3.58
CA PHE A 67 -5.72 -7.51 -2.58
C PHE A 67 -5.98 -6.93 -1.19
N VAL A 68 -6.97 -7.49 -0.49
CA VAL A 68 -7.38 -7.05 0.84
C VAL A 68 -7.08 -8.15 1.86
N PRO A 69 -6.40 -7.87 2.98
CA PRO A 69 -6.18 -8.85 4.03
C PRO A 69 -7.48 -9.50 4.52
N VAL A 70 -7.45 -10.80 4.80
CA VAL A 70 -8.55 -11.46 5.49
C VAL A 70 -8.39 -11.23 7.00
N PRO A 71 -9.39 -10.65 7.71
CA PRO A 71 -9.32 -10.45 9.15
C PRO A 71 -9.00 -11.75 9.89
N ALA A 72 -7.98 -11.69 10.76
CA ALA A 72 -7.44 -12.85 11.49
C ALA A 72 -6.95 -14.03 10.62
N GLY A 73 -6.85 -13.86 9.30
CA GLY A 73 -6.26 -14.83 8.38
C GLY A 73 -4.73 -14.75 8.35
N PRO A 74 -4.04 -15.76 7.79
CA PRO A 74 -2.61 -15.70 7.60
C PRO A 74 -2.22 -14.57 6.63
N ALA A 75 -0.99 -14.06 6.76
CA ALA A 75 -0.52 -12.89 6.00
C ALA A 75 -0.52 -13.07 4.47
N TYR A 76 -0.50 -14.29 3.94
CA TYR A 76 -0.61 -14.58 2.49
C TYR A 76 -2.07 -14.66 2.00
N ARG A 77 -3.05 -14.71 2.90
CA ARG A 77 -4.45 -14.85 2.54
C ARG A 77 -5.11 -13.51 2.28
N LYS A 78 -5.88 -13.43 1.20
CA LYS A 78 -6.51 -12.20 0.69
C LYS A 78 -7.93 -12.44 0.23
N PHE A 79 -8.75 -11.41 0.32
CA PHE A 79 -9.83 -11.18 -0.62
C PHE A 79 -9.26 -10.51 -1.86
N ILE A 80 -9.71 -10.91 -3.05
CA ILE A 80 -9.34 -10.27 -4.31
C ILE A 80 -10.56 -9.49 -4.78
N ARG A 81 -10.54 -8.17 -4.64
CA ARG A 81 -11.69 -7.29 -4.92
C ARG A 81 -11.58 -6.66 -6.29
N TRP A 82 -12.71 -6.51 -6.94
CA TRP A 82 -12.79 -5.77 -8.19
C TRP A 82 -12.95 -4.27 -7.91
N LYS A 83 -12.03 -3.43 -8.38
CA LYS A 83 -12.04 -2.00 -8.07
C LYS A 83 -13.32 -1.29 -8.54
N LEU A 84 -13.86 -1.68 -9.70
CA LEU A 84 -15.04 -1.03 -10.28
C LEU A 84 -16.35 -1.41 -9.56
N LEU A 85 -16.36 -2.54 -8.87
CA LEU A 85 -17.44 -2.95 -8.00
C LEU A 85 -16.85 -3.17 -6.61
N PRO A 86 -16.72 -2.14 -5.75
CA PRO A 86 -16.03 -2.27 -4.47
C PRO A 86 -16.63 -3.36 -3.57
N SER A 87 -17.92 -3.67 -3.71
CA SER A 87 -18.56 -4.78 -3.00
C SER A 87 -18.31 -6.16 -3.63
N GLY A 88 -17.61 -6.24 -4.75
CA GLY A 88 -17.35 -7.45 -5.51
C GLY A 88 -16.03 -8.11 -5.12
N CYS A 89 -16.11 -9.34 -4.65
CA CYS A 89 -14.98 -10.22 -4.35
C CYS A 89 -14.95 -11.38 -5.33
N LEU A 90 -13.74 -11.75 -5.78
CA LEU A 90 -13.51 -12.99 -6.48
C LEU A 90 -13.91 -14.17 -5.59
N GLU A 91 -14.77 -15.04 -6.11
CA GLU A 91 -15.32 -16.18 -5.42
C GLU A 91 -15.22 -17.43 -6.30
N ARG A 92 -14.90 -18.56 -5.68
CA ARG A 92 -15.02 -19.87 -6.31
C ARG A 92 -16.50 -20.18 -6.57
N GLY A 93 -16.83 -20.64 -7.78
CA GLY A 93 -18.15 -21.08 -8.18
C GLY A 93 -18.63 -22.39 -7.54
N PRO A 94 -19.96 -22.63 -7.54
CA PRO A 94 -20.53 -23.83 -6.94
C PRO A 94 -20.31 -25.07 -7.82
N PHE A 95 -19.99 -24.88 -9.11
CA PHE A 95 -19.70 -25.94 -10.07
C PHE A 95 -18.20 -26.03 -10.34
N ASP A 96 -17.76 -27.21 -10.76
CA ASP A 96 -16.35 -27.60 -10.81
C ASP A 96 -15.52 -26.63 -11.66
N GLY A 97 -14.68 -25.86 -10.96
CA GLY A 97 -13.66 -25.02 -11.56
C GLY A 97 -14.07 -23.58 -11.87
N GLU A 98 -15.34 -23.19 -11.73
CA GLU A 98 -15.75 -21.83 -12.05
C GLU A 98 -15.21 -20.80 -11.05
N THR A 99 -14.96 -19.58 -11.52
CA THR A 99 -14.71 -18.40 -10.67
C THR A 99 -15.56 -17.25 -11.15
N PHE A 100 -16.05 -16.40 -10.24
CA PHE A 100 -16.84 -15.21 -10.59
C PHE A 100 -16.62 -14.09 -9.57
N VAL A 101 -17.21 -12.92 -9.82
CA VAL A 101 -17.28 -11.83 -8.83
C VAL A 101 -18.65 -11.85 -8.15
N ASN A 102 -18.66 -11.98 -6.82
CA ASN A 102 -19.88 -11.94 -6.00
C ASN A 102 -19.78 -10.87 -4.92
N ALA A 103 -20.90 -10.54 -4.28
CA ALA A 103 -20.87 -9.65 -3.12
C ALA A 103 -19.96 -10.21 -2.02
N CYS A 104 -18.99 -9.41 -1.57
CA CYS A 104 -18.05 -9.78 -0.50
C CYS A 104 -18.84 -10.15 0.77
N ASN A 105 -18.73 -11.40 1.19
CA ASN A 105 -19.42 -11.96 2.35
C ASN A 105 -18.44 -12.55 3.39
N GLY A 106 -17.13 -12.50 3.11
CA GLY A 106 -16.07 -12.99 4.01
C GLY A 106 -15.92 -14.51 4.04
N GLY A 107 -16.77 -15.24 3.31
CA GLY A 107 -16.78 -16.70 3.27
C GLY A 107 -15.49 -17.29 2.70
N ILE A 108 -15.17 -18.52 3.11
CA ILE A 108 -13.91 -19.20 2.73
C ILE A 108 -13.72 -19.33 1.21
N ARG A 109 -14.82 -19.40 0.45
CA ARG A 109 -14.82 -19.44 -1.03
C ARG A 109 -14.32 -18.15 -1.69
N GLN A 110 -14.32 -17.03 -0.96
CA GLN A 110 -13.81 -15.73 -1.39
C GLN A 110 -12.37 -15.46 -0.90
N GLN A 111 -11.80 -16.38 -0.12
CA GLN A 111 -10.47 -16.24 0.43
C GLN A 111 -9.47 -16.98 -0.46
N TRP A 112 -8.38 -16.30 -0.77
CA TRP A 112 -7.35 -16.77 -1.69
C TRP A 112 -5.98 -16.67 -1.04
N ASP A 113 -5.24 -17.77 -1.04
CA ASP A 113 -3.83 -17.79 -0.68
C ASP A 113 -3.05 -17.32 -1.90
N VAL A 114 -2.42 -16.15 -1.78
CA VAL A 114 -1.61 -15.54 -2.83
C VAL A 114 -0.16 -15.79 -2.49
N MET A 115 0.56 -16.48 -3.38
CA MET A 115 1.93 -16.95 -3.18
C MET A 115 2.82 -16.51 -4.34
N ALA A 116 4.09 -16.22 -4.09
CA ALA A 116 5.04 -15.93 -5.16
C ALA A 116 5.22 -17.16 -6.06
N SER A 117 5.17 -16.98 -7.38
CA SER A 117 5.33 -18.08 -8.34
C SER A 117 5.78 -17.54 -9.70
N GLU A 118 7.01 -17.85 -10.09
CA GLU A 118 7.63 -17.36 -11.33
C GLU A 118 8.22 -18.51 -12.18
N PRO A 119 7.40 -19.51 -12.60
CA PRO A 119 7.86 -20.56 -13.53
C PRO A 119 8.28 -20.02 -14.90
N SER A 120 7.87 -18.79 -15.24
CA SER A 120 8.41 -17.99 -16.34
C SER A 120 8.77 -16.59 -15.85
N GLN A 121 9.77 -15.97 -16.48
CA GLN A 121 10.17 -14.59 -16.16
C GLN A 121 9.02 -13.61 -16.47
N PRO A 122 8.53 -12.85 -15.46
CA PRO A 122 7.53 -11.82 -15.68
C PRO A 122 8.07 -10.66 -16.56
N PRO A 123 7.17 -9.88 -17.20
CA PRO A 123 7.56 -8.62 -17.83
C PRO A 123 8.23 -7.65 -16.83
N ALA A 124 9.05 -6.73 -17.35
CA ALA A 124 9.68 -5.71 -16.51
C ALA A 124 8.64 -4.89 -15.71
N GLY A 125 8.89 -4.66 -14.42
CA GLY A 125 7.97 -3.98 -13.52
C GLY A 125 6.81 -4.85 -13.01
N GLN A 126 6.87 -6.16 -13.25
CA GLN A 126 5.89 -7.13 -12.75
C GLN A 126 6.56 -8.30 -12.04
N ARG A 127 5.80 -8.94 -11.15
CA ARG A 127 6.16 -10.18 -10.45
C ARG A 127 5.08 -11.24 -10.64
N GLY A 128 5.49 -12.50 -10.65
CA GLY A 128 4.58 -13.64 -10.79
C GLY A 128 4.03 -14.11 -9.45
N ILE A 129 2.72 -14.35 -9.40
CA ILE A 129 2.01 -14.95 -8.29
C ILE A 129 1.22 -16.19 -8.75
N GLN A 130 0.96 -17.08 -7.79
CA GLN A 130 -0.03 -18.14 -7.90
C GLN A 130 -1.17 -17.83 -6.92
N ILE A 131 -2.41 -18.05 -7.36
CA ILE A 131 -3.62 -17.73 -6.60
C ILE A 131 -4.35 -19.05 -6.30
N GLN A 132 -4.35 -19.46 -5.03
CA GLN A 132 -4.96 -20.72 -4.57
C GLN A 132 -6.22 -20.44 -3.75
N ASN A 133 -7.32 -21.13 -4.03
CA ASN A 133 -8.54 -20.99 -3.25
C ASN A 133 -8.39 -21.63 -1.87
N ALA A 134 -8.80 -20.92 -0.82
CA ALA A 134 -8.66 -21.40 0.56
C ALA A 134 -9.59 -22.58 0.90
N ASP A 135 -10.71 -22.74 0.18
CA ASP A 135 -11.67 -23.84 0.35
C ASP A 135 -11.16 -25.13 -0.32
N THR A 136 -10.87 -25.10 -1.62
CA THR A 136 -10.51 -26.32 -2.37
C THR A 136 -9.03 -26.62 -2.48
N ARG A 137 -8.16 -25.66 -2.14
CA ARG A 137 -6.70 -25.74 -2.37
C ARG A 137 -6.31 -25.85 -3.84
N GLU A 138 -7.23 -25.56 -4.76
CA GLU A 138 -6.96 -25.49 -6.20
C GLU A 138 -6.50 -24.09 -6.60
N CYS A 139 -5.73 -24.00 -7.67
CA CYS A 139 -5.18 -22.77 -8.20
C CYS A 139 -5.95 -22.28 -9.42
N ILE A 140 -6.02 -20.95 -9.57
CA ILE A 140 -6.57 -20.35 -10.79
C ILE A 140 -5.61 -20.63 -11.95
N ASP A 141 -6.10 -21.39 -12.91
CA ASP A 141 -5.42 -21.84 -14.12
C ASP A 141 -6.13 -21.24 -15.36
N THR A 142 -5.52 -21.35 -16.52
CA THR A 142 -6.07 -20.89 -17.80
C THR A 142 -6.01 -21.98 -18.85
N ARG A 143 -7.12 -22.16 -19.57
CA ARG A 143 -7.18 -23.08 -20.72
C ARG A 143 -7.91 -22.44 -21.89
N ARG A 144 -7.54 -22.90 -23.09
CA ARG A 144 -8.26 -22.56 -24.32
C ARG A 144 -9.52 -23.41 -24.43
N LEU A 145 -10.63 -22.79 -24.79
CA LEU A 145 -11.87 -23.53 -25.10
C LEU A 145 -11.70 -24.31 -26.41
N PRO A 146 -12.26 -25.54 -26.49
CA PRO A 146 -12.30 -26.30 -27.73
C PRO A 146 -13.29 -25.68 -28.72
N TRP A 147 -13.01 -25.80 -30.01
CA TRP A 147 -13.91 -25.37 -31.08
C TRP A 147 -15.29 -26.07 -30.97
N PRO A 148 -16.42 -25.37 -31.25
CA PRO A 148 -16.55 -24.04 -31.86
C PRO A 148 -16.41 -22.88 -30.88
N ALA A 149 -16.34 -23.14 -29.58
CA ALA A 149 -16.09 -22.09 -28.61
C ALA A 149 -14.65 -21.58 -28.79
N THR A 150 -14.50 -20.26 -28.88
CA THR A 150 -13.19 -19.62 -28.96
C THR A 150 -12.98 -18.76 -27.72
N GLY A 151 -11.76 -18.76 -27.19
CA GLY A 151 -11.43 -17.98 -26.00
C GLY A 151 -10.46 -18.69 -25.07
N VAL A 152 -10.02 -17.95 -24.06
CA VAL A 152 -9.23 -18.45 -22.94
C VAL A 152 -10.04 -18.15 -21.69
N ILE A 153 -10.39 -19.19 -20.95
CA ILE A 153 -11.15 -19.08 -19.71
C ILE A 153 -10.24 -19.35 -18.52
N THR A 154 -10.67 -18.86 -17.36
CA THR A 154 -10.09 -19.29 -16.09
C THR A 154 -10.82 -20.53 -15.59
N TYR A 155 -10.12 -21.37 -14.85
CA TYR A 155 -10.72 -22.47 -14.11
C TYR A 155 -9.87 -22.83 -12.90
N LEU A 156 -10.41 -23.55 -11.92
CA LEU A 156 -9.62 -24.10 -10.82
C LEU A 156 -9.03 -25.46 -11.20
N TYR A 157 -7.75 -25.64 -10.88
CA TYR A 157 -7.03 -26.90 -11.11
C TYR A 157 -6.02 -27.17 -10.00
N THR A 158 -5.55 -28.42 -9.89
CA THR A 158 -4.48 -28.79 -8.97
C THR A 158 -3.27 -27.87 -9.14
N CYS A 159 -2.81 -27.27 -8.05
CA CYS A 159 -1.65 -26.39 -8.04
C CYS A 159 -0.39 -27.17 -8.46
N ALA A 160 0.23 -26.75 -9.56
CA ALA A 160 1.39 -27.44 -10.17
C ALA A 160 2.57 -26.50 -10.46
N GLY A 161 2.46 -25.21 -10.13
CA GLY A 161 3.50 -24.22 -10.40
C GLY A 161 3.78 -24.03 -11.90
N SER A 162 2.75 -24.19 -12.73
CA SER A 162 2.87 -24.06 -14.18
C SER A 162 2.72 -22.61 -14.63
N ILE A 163 3.24 -22.28 -15.81
CA ILE A 163 3.06 -20.95 -16.44
C ILE A 163 1.58 -20.62 -16.73
N HIS A 164 0.70 -21.62 -16.77
CA HIS A 164 -0.75 -21.41 -16.88
C HIS A 164 -1.38 -20.91 -15.58
N GLN A 165 -0.75 -21.18 -14.43
CA GLN A 165 -1.16 -20.78 -13.08
C GLN A 165 -0.41 -19.56 -12.56
N GLN A 166 0.60 -19.09 -13.31
CA GLN A 166 1.30 -17.85 -13.01
C GLN A 166 0.48 -16.65 -13.51
N TRP A 167 0.19 -15.74 -12.60
CA TRP A 167 -0.44 -14.45 -12.86
C TRP A 167 0.55 -13.36 -12.49
N ASN A 168 0.81 -12.44 -13.41
CA ASN A 168 1.70 -11.32 -13.20
C ASN A 168 0.92 -10.12 -12.69
N ILE A 169 1.48 -9.47 -11.67
CA ILE A 169 0.98 -8.23 -11.05
C ILE A 169 2.10 -7.20 -11.03
N ASN A 170 1.79 -5.92 -10.86
CA ASN A 170 2.85 -4.91 -10.72
C ASN A 170 3.69 -5.16 -9.45
N ASP A 171 4.98 -4.79 -9.51
CA ASP A 171 5.94 -5.01 -8.43
C ASP A 171 5.46 -4.49 -7.07
N LEU A 172 4.76 -3.34 -7.07
CA LEU A 172 4.26 -2.72 -5.84
C LEU A 172 3.20 -3.58 -5.16
N SER A 173 2.28 -4.12 -5.96
CA SER A 173 1.23 -5.00 -5.46
C SER A 173 1.84 -6.28 -4.88
N PHE A 174 2.87 -6.80 -5.55
CA PHE A 174 3.62 -7.97 -5.08
C PHE A 174 4.34 -7.71 -3.75
N LEU A 175 5.04 -6.58 -3.63
CA LEU A 175 5.82 -6.25 -2.44
C LEU A 175 4.96 -6.16 -1.18
N MET A 176 3.79 -5.52 -1.26
CA MET A 176 2.89 -5.49 -0.09
C MET A 176 2.18 -6.83 0.15
N LEU A 177 1.96 -7.64 -0.89
CA LEU A 177 1.32 -8.95 -0.75
C LEU A 177 2.19 -9.91 0.08
N HIS A 178 3.49 -9.90 -0.20
CA HIS A 178 4.42 -10.90 0.33
C HIS A 178 5.28 -10.40 1.47
N GLY A 179 5.37 -9.09 1.71
CA GLY A 179 5.71 -8.54 3.03
C GLY A 179 7.04 -8.99 3.65
N GLU A 180 7.98 -9.54 2.87
CA GLU A 180 9.40 -9.45 3.21
C GLU A 180 10.03 -8.37 2.33
N VAL A 181 9.85 -7.12 2.76
CA VAL A 181 10.82 -6.07 2.45
C VAL A 181 12.03 -6.34 3.35
N THR A 182 12.78 -7.42 3.06
CA THR A 182 13.98 -7.80 3.83
C THR A 182 15.23 -6.98 3.46
N GLU A 183 15.11 -6.02 2.55
CA GLU A 183 15.95 -4.83 2.57
C GLU A 183 15.07 -3.62 2.86
N ILE A 184 15.12 -3.14 4.11
CA ILE A 184 14.37 -1.98 4.59
C ILE A 184 14.92 -0.73 3.88
N HIS A 185 14.48 -0.49 2.65
CA HIS A 185 14.69 0.80 2.03
C HIS A 185 13.94 1.84 2.84
N LYS A 186 14.64 2.83 3.37
CA LYS A 186 14.04 3.91 4.15
C LYS A 186 13.76 5.10 3.24
N GLY A 187 12.68 5.81 3.51
CA GLY A 187 12.50 7.14 2.94
C GLY A 187 13.22 8.17 3.79
N MET A 188 13.76 9.22 3.17
CA MET A 188 14.27 10.39 3.85
C MET A 188 13.10 11.24 4.36
N THR A 189 13.26 11.75 5.58
CA THR A 189 12.32 12.70 6.16
C THR A 189 13.05 13.93 6.67
N TRP A 190 12.35 15.06 6.69
CA TRP A 190 12.83 16.33 7.26
C TRP A 190 11.92 16.78 8.39
N THR A 191 12.36 17.81 9.10
CA THR A 191 11.60 18.45 10.18
C THR A 191 11.61 19.97 10.04
N VAL A 192 10.75 20.65 10.81
CA VAL A 192 10.81 22.10 10.99
C VAL A 192 12.02 22.43 11.87
N ARG A 193 12.94 23.24 11.34
CA ARG A 193 14.11 23.72 12.08
C ARG A 193 13.84 25.06 12.77
N GLU A 194 13.07 25.92 12.11
CA GLU A 194 12.74 27.26 12.61
C GLU A 194 11.45 27.77 11.98
N GLN A 195 10.66 28.57 12.72
CA GLN A 195 9.60 29.40 12.16
C GLN A 195 9.80 30.86 12.56
N ARG A 196 9.58 31.78 11.61
CA ARG A 196 9.71 33.23 11.81
C ARG A 196 8.39 33.94 11.53
N ALA A 197 8.29 35.17 12.04
CA ALA A 197 7.20 36.09 11.68
C ALA A 197 7.11 36.29 10.15
N GLY A 198 5.90 36.56 9.67
CA GLY A 198 5.63 36.69 8.23
C GLY A 198 5.39 35.36 7.51
N ASN A 199 5.01 34.30 8.23
CA ASN A 199 4.72 32.98 7.66
C ASN A 199 5.94 32.41 6.91
N ILE A 200 7.12 32.47 7.55
CA ILE A 200 8.37 31.98 6.99
C ILE A 200 8.80 30.76 7.81
N VAL A 201 9.12 29.66 7.13
CA VAL A 201 9.55 28.40 7.75
C VAL A 201 10.88 27.95 7.17
N HIS A 202 11.77 27.46 8.05
CA HIS A 202 12.98 26.73 7.70
C HIS A 202 12.73 25.25 7.94
N VAL A 203 12.81 24.45 6.87
CA VAL A 203 12.69 22.99 6.93
C VAL A 203 14.00 22.38 6.48
N GLY A 204 14.33 21.20 7.00
CA GLY A 204 15.58 20.57 6.62
C GLY A 204 15.91 19.31 7.38
N SER A 205 17.10 18.81 7.08
CA SER A 205 17.74 17.73 7.79
C SER A 205 18.05 18.09 9.24
N ASP A 206 17.92 17.11 10.12
CA ASP A 206 18.42 17.08 11.48
C ASP A 206 19.36 15.87 11.69
N SER A 207 19.75 15.59 12.93
CA SER A 207 20.67 14.49 13.26
C SER A 207 20.14 13.08 12.94
N PHE A 208 18.84 12.94 12.65
CA PHE A 208 18.24 11.67 12.24
C PHE A 208 18.17 11.52 10.73
N THR A 209 18.32 12.62 9.99
CA THR A 209 18.12 12.63 8.54
C THR A 209 19.28 11.95 7.83
N ASN A 210 18.97 10.94 7.02
CA ASN A 210 19.93 10.28 6.16
C ASN A 210 19.50 10.46 4.70
N PRO A 211 20.17 11.35 3.93
CA PRO A 211 19.84 11.57 2.53
C PRO A 211 20.39 10.48 1.60
N TYR A 212 21.22 9.57 2.08
CA TYR A 212 21.86 8.54 1.26
C TYR A 212 21.06 7.25 1.23
N GLU A 213 20.54 6.81 2.39
CA GLU A 213 19.81 5.53 2.53
C GLU A 213 18.38 5.71 3.06
N GLY A 214 18.01 6.95 3.42
CA GLY A 214 16.77 7.25 4.13
C GLY A 214 16.84 6.99 5.63
N ASP A 215 15.89 7.54 6.37
CA ASP A 215 15.88 7.50 7.84
C ASP A 215 14.62 6.86 8.44
N THR A 216 13.54 6.75 7.66
CA THR A 216 12.23 6.34 8.16
C THR A 216 11.69 5.18 7.35
N HIS A 217 11.21 4.15 8.05
CA HIS A 217 10.60 3.00 7.40
C HIS A 217 9.34 3.43 6.62
N PRO A 218 9.14 2.98 5.36
CA PRO A 218 7.95 3.32 4.58
C PRO A 218 6.60 2.87 5.17
N SER A 219 6.58 2.01 6.20
CA SER A 219 5.38 1.64 6.95
C SER A 219 4.99 2.69 7.99
N GLU A 220 5.81 3.71 8.21
CA GLU A 220 5.50 4.80 9.15
C GLU A 220 4.52 5.81 8.52
N TYR A 221 3.62 6.34 9.34
CA TYR A 221 2.77 7.47 8.97
C TYR A 221 3.54 8.77 9.13
N ARG A 222 3.78 9.48 8.03
CA ARG A 222 4.35 10.84 8.04
C ARG A 222 3.61 11.71 7.04
N ARG A 223 3.60 13.02 7.26
CA ARG A 223 3.02 13.96 6.30
C ARG A 223 3.93 14.07 5.07
N VAL A 224 3.40 14.40 3.91
CA VAL A 224 4.21 14.78 2.75
C VAL A 224 4.46 16.28 2.80
N LEU A 225 5.72 16.72 2.71
CA LEU A 225 6.02 18.13 2.51
C LEU A 225 5.77 18.48 1.05
N CYS A 226 4.77 19.32 0.80
CA CYS A 226 4.40 19.78 -0.53
C CYS A 226 4.85 21.22 -0.73
N ILE A 227 5.29 21.55 -1.94
CA ILE A 227 5.72 22.90 -2.33
C ILE A 227 5.02 23.35 -3.62
N LEU A 228 4.65 24.62 -3.65
CA LEU A 228 4.25 25.37 -4.84
C LEU A 228 5.33 26.40 -5.16
N ARG A 229 6.07 26.19 -6.25
CA ARG A 229 7.17 27.07 -6.67
C ARG A 229 6.62 28.23 -7.50
N GLN A 230 6.66 29.44 -6.93
CA GLN A 230 6.08 30.64 -7.56
C GLN A 230 7.13 31.69 -7.90
N GLY A 231 8.42 31.42 -7.64
CA GLY A 231 9.50 32.37 -7.91
C GLY A 231 9.43 33.62 -7.02
N GLN A 232 8.94 33.50 -5.79
CA GLN A 232 8.82 34.65 -4.90
C GLN A 232 10.19 35.21 -4.49
N ASN A 233 10.26 36.53 -4.28
CA ASN A 233 11.47 37.19 -3.80
C ASN A 233 11.82 36.73 -2.37
N ARG A 234 13.12 36.55 -2.10
CA ARG A 234 13.62 36.23 -0.76
C ARG A 234 13.29 37.36 0.22
N PRO A 235 12.60 37.09 1.34
CA PRO A 235 12.40 38.08 2.39
C PRO A 235 13.72 38.58 3.00
N PRO A 236 13.84 39.87 3.40
CA PRO A 236 15.09 40.41 3.97
C PRO A 236 15.58 39.68 5.23
N ASN A 237 14.65 39.09 5.99
CA ASN A 237 14.93 38.34 7.22
C ASN A 237 15.25 36.85 6.97
N VAL A 238 15.40 36.41 5.72
CA VAL A 238 15.90 35.07 5.37
C VAL A 238 17.39 35.17 5.02
N PRO A 239 18.27 34.28 5.50
CA PRO A 239 19.70 34.34 5.16
C PRO A 239 19.98 34.34 3.65
N ALA A 240 21.11 34.90 3.24
CA ALA A 240 21.56 34.78 1.85
C ALA A 240 21.80 33.30 1.49
N PRO A 241 21.46 32.88 0.26
CA PRO A 241 21.62 31.50 -0.14
C PRO A 241 23.10 31.09 -0.15
N ASN A 242 23.35 29.84 0.18
CA ASN A 242 24.62 29.15 0.02
C ASN A 242 24.33 27.73 -0.54
N PRO A 243 25.36 26.92 -0.88
CA PRO A 243 25.14 25.59 -1.45
C PRO A 243 24.31 24.62 -0.58
N TYR A 244 24.23 24.87 0.73
CA TYR A 244 23.58 24.00 1.73
C TYR A 244 22.30 24.57 2.35
N ASN A 245 21.85 25.74 1.94
CA ASN A 245 20.56 26.30 2.32
C ASN A 245 20.30 27.64 1.66
N GLY A 246 19.03 27.93 1.45
CA GLY A 246 18.59 29.10 0.74
C GLY A 246 17.09 29.23 0.68
N TRP A 247 16.65 30.27 -0.02
CA TRP A 247 15.24 30.54 -0.27
C TRP A 247 14.74 29.71 -1.44
N SER A 248 13.65 28.98 -1.24
CA SER A 248 13.07 28.10 -2.27
C SER A 248 12.25 28.81 -3.33
N GLY A 249 11.89 30.09 -3.11
CA GLY A 249 10.97 30.79 -4.00
C GLY A 249 9.53 30.27 -3.94
N GLY A 250 9.20 29.38 -2.99
CA GLY A 250 7.91 28.69 -2.94
C GLY A 250 7.15 28.85 -1.62
N THR A 251 5.91 28.37 -1.66
CA THR A 251 5.07 28.17 -0.48
C THR A 251 5.00 26.67 -0.17
N VAL A 252 5.12 26.29 1.11
CA VAL A 252 5.01 24.91 1.57
C VAL A 252 3.78 24.66 2.43
N LYS A 253 3.27 23.44 2.34
CA LYS A 253 2.21 22.87 3.19
C LYS A 253 2.51 21.39 3.44
N THR A 254 1.91 20.81 4.47
CA THR A 254 1.99 19.38 4.74
C THR A 254 0.63 18.72 4.65
N THR A 255 0.57 17.53 4.05
CA THR A 255 -0.66 16.74 3.94
C THR A 255 -1.12 16.21 5.30
N VAL A 256 -2.23 15.45 5.31
CA VAL A 256 -2.46 14.49 6.41
C VAL A 256 -1.37 13.42 6.39
N PRO A 257 -1.04 12.78 7.54
CA PRO A 257 -0.07 11.69 7.57
C PRO A 257 -0.51 10.50 6.69
N ILE A 258 0.43 9.96 5.92
CA ILE A 258 0.26 8.80 5.05
C ILE A 258 1.41 7.82 5.25
N HIS A 259 1.22 6.56 4.85
CA HIS A 259 2.30 5.60 4.80
C HIS A 259 3.29 5.97 3.68
N GLY A 260 4.59 5.86 3.95
CA GLY A 260 5.62 5.97 2.91
C GLY A 260 5.43 4.96 1.76
N ASN A 261 4.87 3.78 2.03
CA ASN A 261 4.52 2.77 1.01
C ASN A 261 3.52 3.28 -0.03
N GLN A 262 2.79 4.35 0.24
CA GLN A 262 1.89 4.98 -0.72
C GLN A 262 2.63 5.93 -1.67
N LEU A 263 3.89 6.28 -1.37
CA LEU A 263 4.79 7.08 -2.19
C LEU A 263 5.66 6.16 -3.03
N PHE A 264 5.09 5.51 -4.05
CA PHE A 264 5.80 4.50 -4.85
C PHE A 264 6.40 5.05 -6.16
N THR A 265 6.17 6.32 -6.47
CA THR A 265 6.95 7.08 -7.46
C THR A 265 6.93 8.56 -7.08
N ARG A 266 7.84 9.34 -7.67
CA ARG A 266 7.78 10.80 -7.62
C ARG A 266 6.43 11.34 -8.12
N ALA A 267 5.92 10.82 -9.23
CA ALA A 267 4.66 11.27 -9.82
C ALA A 267 3.47 11.06 -8.86
N VAL A 268 3.47 9.96 -8.09
CA VAL A 268 2.43 9.70 -7.08
C VAL A 268 2.55 10.64 -5.89
N ALA A 269 3.78 10.90 -5.43
CA ALA A 269 4.04 11.88 -4.38
C ALA A 269 3.56 13.29 -4.80
N ASP A 270 3.83 13.67 -6.05
CA ASP A 270 3.32 14.92 -6.63
C ASP A 270 1.79 14.90 -6.71
N GLN A 271 1.17 13.80 -7.16
CA GLN A 271 -0.29 13.68 -7.22
C GLN A 271 -0.97 13.79 -5.86
N ILE A 272 -0.35 13.29 -4.79
CA ILE A 272 -0.84 13.47 -3.42
C ILE A 272 -0.84 14.95 -3.02
N CYS A 273 0.20 15.69 -3.40
CA CYS A 273 0.26 17.14 -3.20
C CYS A 273 -0.80 17.87 -4.04
N VAL A 274 -1.01 17.49 -5.29
CA VAL A 274 -2.07 18.03 -6.16
C VAL A 274 -3.46 17.77 -5.57
N ASN A 275 -3.73 16.55 -5.11
CA ASN A 275 -5.02 16.20 -4.52
C ASN A 275 -5.29 16.97 -3.22
N SER A 276 -4.23 17.29 -2.46
CA SER A 276 -4.36 18.00 -1.17
C SER A 276 -4.52 19.51 -1.34
N PHE A 277 -3.84 20.11 -2.33
CA PHE A 277 -3.68 21.57 -2.40
C PHE A 277 -3.96 22.20 -3.77
N GLY A 278 -4.25 21.40 -4.79
CA GLY A 278 -4.58 21.83 -6.14
C GLY A 278 -3.41 21.72 -7.13
N PHE A 279 -3.68 22.08 -8.38
CA PHE A 279 -2.71 22.03 -9.47
C PHE A 279 -1.44 22.84 -9.17
N GLY A 280 -0.27 22.32 -9.57
CA GLY A 280 1.04 22.95 -9.40
C GLY A 280 1.77 22.61 -8.11
N TRP A 281 1.10 22.00 -7.13
CA TRP A 281 1.74 21.48 -5.94
C TRP A 281 2.46 20.15 -6.24
N THR A 282 3.67 20.02 -5.70
CA THR A 282 4.54 18.83 -5.89
C THR A 282 5.19 18.48 -4.55
N ILE A 283 5.72 17.26 -4.39
CA ILE A 283 6.55 16.96 -3.21
C ILE A 283 7.78 17.88 -3.22
N ALA A 284 8.10 18.43 -2.06
CA ALA A 284 9.31 19.21 -1.86
C ALA A 284 10.55 18.30 -1.95
N THR A 285 11.64 18.87 -2.44
CA THR A 285 12.89 18.15 -2.69
C THR A 285 14.01 18.65 -1.81
N PHE A 286 14.98 17.77 -1.54
CA PHE A 286 16.23 18.07 -0.86
C PHE A 286 16.93 19.31 -1.42
N HIS A 287 16.72 19.58 -2.71
CA HIS A 287 17.40 20.60 -3.51
C HIS A 287 16.60 21.90 -3.70
N ASP A 288 15.41 22.01 -3.12
CA ASP A 288 14.50 23.16 -3.38
C ASP A 288 15.02 24.51 -2.90
N GLY A 289 16.09 24.57 -2.11
CA GLY A 289 16.77 25.81 -1.74
C GLY A 289 18.28 25.62 -1.59
N GLY A 290 18.90 24.81 -2.44
CA GLY A 290 20.22 24.21 -2.19
C GLY A 290 20.07 22.86 -1.50
N GLY A 291 21.16 22.25 -1.00
CA GLY A 291 21.09 20.95 -0.31
C GLY A 291 20.75 21.08 1.18
N TRP A 292 20.31 20.00 1.85
CA TRP A 292 20.15 19.87 3.31
C TRP A 292 19.03 20.64 3.99
N SER A 293 18.68 21.85 3.58
CA SER A 293 17.54 22.59 4.14
C SER A 293 17.13 23.78 3.26
N PHE A 294 15.90 24.27 3.39
CA PHE A 294 15.48 25.49 2.72
C PHE A 294 14.47 26.31 3.51
N TRP A 295 14.43 27.59 3.18
CA TRP A 295 13.43 28.55 3.63
C TRP A 295 12.30 28.65 2.62
N ALA A 296 11.06 28.76 3.09
CA ALA A 296 9.86 28.91 2.26
C ALA A 296 8.80 29.73 2.99
N LEU A 297 7.75 30.15 2.26
CA LEU A 297 6.54 30.62 2.90
C LEU A 297 5.74 29.44 3.44
N GLY A 298 5.27 29.50 4.68
CA GLY A 298 4.44 28.47 5.29
C GLY A 298 4.50 28.50 6.80
N THR A 299 3.51 27.85 7.42
CA THR A 299 3.48 27.51 8.83
C THR A 299 3.18 26.03 8.90
N LEU A 300 4.05 25.26 9.55
CA LEU A 300 3.99 23.81 9.60
C LEU A 300 3.94 23.32 11.06
N PRO A 301 3.43 22.12 11.32
CA PRO A 301 3.52 21.52 12.66
C PRO A 301 4.98 21.36 13.10
N ILE A 302 5.32 21.90 14.27
CA ILE A 302 6.66 21.79 14.88
C ILE A 302 6.76 20.43 15.60
N GLY A 303 7.95 19.80 15.52
CA GLY A 303 8.19 18.51 16.17
C GLY A 303 7.68 17.31 15.39
N GLU A 304 7.11 17.52 14.20
CA GLU A 304 6.72 16.47 13.27
C GLU A 304 7.77 16.27 12.17
N ARG A 305 7.85 15.05 11.63
CA ARG A 305 8.66 14.73 10.46
C ARG A 305 7.78 14.57 9.22
N PHE A 306 8.33 14.93 8.07
CA PHE A 306 7.63 14.84 6.79
C PHE A 306 8.51 14.19 5.72
N TRP A 307 7.86 13.41 4.84
CA TRP A 307 8.45 12.87 3.63
C TRP A 307 8.89 14.00 2.71
N VAL A 308 10.10 13.88 2.18
CA VAL A 308 10.73 14.77 1.20
C VAL A 308 11.40 13.92 0.14
N ALA A 309 11.45 14.44 -1.09
CA ALA A 309 12.09 13.75 -2.19
C ALA A 309 13.58 14.10 -2.29
N ILE A 310 14.39 13.20 -2.85
CA ILE A 310 15.76 13.46 -3.28
C ILE A 310 15.98 12.80 -4.65
N ALA A 311 16.56 13.53 -5.60
CA ALA A 311 16.64 13.07 -6.99
C ALA A 311 17.93 12.32 -7.32
N ASP A 312 18.97 12.53 -6.52
CA ASP A 312 20.35 12.10 -6.75
C ASP A 312 20.83 11.04 -5.74
N GLN A 313 19.94 10.54 -4.88
CA GLN A 313 20.23 9.49 -3.91
C GLN A 313 19.09 8.48 -3.78
N PRO A 314 19.40 7.22 -3.43
CA PRO A 314 18.41 6.21 -3.12
C PRO A 314 17.87 6.40 -1.70
N ALA A 315 17.13 7.49 -1.43
CA ALA A 315 16.54 7.74 -0.11
C ALA A 315 15.09 8.25 -0.20
N ASN A 316 14.31 7.71 -1.13
CA ASN A 316 12.89 8.01 -1.26
C ASN A 316 12.11 6.74 -0.97
N PRO A 317 10.90 6.78 -0.38
CA PRO A 317 10.13 5.56 -0.13
C PRO A 317 9.89 4.64 -1.36
N TRP A 318 10.05 5.16 -2.58
CA TRP A 318 9.93 4.43 -3.84
C TRP A 318 11.23 3.91 -4.46
N ASN A 319 12.39 4.22 -3.90
CA ASN A 319 13.63 3.72 -4.46
C ASN A 319 13.81 2.28 -3.97
N TYR A 320 13.43 1.29 -4.79
CA TYR A 320 13.71 -0.11 -4.48
C TYR A 320 15.15 -0.46 -4.92
N PRO A 321 15.82 -1.40 -4.24
CA PRO A 321 17.07 -1.98 -4.73
C PRO A 321 16.89 -2.72 -6.07
#